data_AF-T5L5A3-F1
#
_entry.id   AF-T5L5A3-F1
#
_cell.length_a   1.000
_cell.length_b   1.000
_cell.length_c   1.000
_cell.angle_alpha   90.00
_cell.angle_beta   90.00
_cell.angle_gamma   90.00
#
_symmetry.space_group_name_H-M   'P 1'
#
loop_
_entity.id
_entity.type
_entity.pdbx_description
1 polymer ?
#
loop_
_entity_poly.entity_id
_entity_poly.type
_entity_poly.pdbx_seq_one_letter_code
_entity_poly.pdbx_strand_id
1 'polypeptide(L)'
;MGQLSYAGESQTFEVDDEVLSHLRLVAVTKLRRGESFPLTLRVSDSRTETLWMHASIPVRFTIDADVELQRPVLVKMMAAASGAGGLDLTDIDFTPLSSSARVMHAVA
;
A
#
# COMPACT_ATOMS: atom_id res chain seq x y z
N MET A 1 -12.86 1.84 4.42
CA MET A 1 -11.83 0.91 3.92
C MET A 1 -11.64 1.26 2.47
N GLY A 2 -10.44 1.65 2.09
CA GLY A 2 -10.12 2.04 0.73
C GLY A 2 -9.63 0.87 -0.11
N GLN A 3 -9.28 1.15 -1.36
CA GLN A 3 -8.82 0.17 -2.33
C GLN A 3 -7.53 0.61 -3.02
N LEU A 4 -6.54 -0.27 -3.02
CA LEU A 4 -5.36 -0.19 -3.87
C LEU A 4 -5.59 -1.07 -5.10
N SER A 5 -5.58 -0.49 -6.30
CA SER A 5 -5.53 -1.26 -7.55
C SER A 5 -4.13 -1.17 -8.15
N TYR A 6 -3.58 -2.31 -8.56
CA TYR A 6 -2.23 -2.41 -9.11
C TYR A 6 -2.21 -3.29 -10.35
N ALA A 7 -1.60 -2.81 -11.44
CA ALA A 7 -1.55 -3.52 -12.73
C ALA A 7 -2.93 -3.81 -13.36
N GLY A 8 -3.95 -3.03 -13.01
CA GLY A 8 -5.30 -3.09 -13.59
C GLY A 8 -6.42 -3.27 -12.56
N GLU A 9 -7.66 -3.27 -13.02
CA GLU A 9 -8.86 -3.30 -12.15
C GLU A 9 -9.14 -4.70 -11.55
N SER A 10 -8.57 -5.76 -12.13
CA SER A 10 -8.72 -7.14 -11.64
C SER A 10 -7.85 -7.48 -10.41
N GLN A 11 -6.88 -6.62 -10.08
CA GLN A 11 -5.97 -6.78 -8.94
C GLN A 11 -6.18 -5.61 -7.98
N THR A 12 -7.22 -5.75 -7.16
CA THR A 12 -7.63 -4.75 -6.17
C THR A 12 -7.51 -5.34 -4.77
N PHE A 13 -6.93 -4.55 -3.86
CA PHE A 13 -6.64 -4.90 -2.48
C PHE A 13 -7.34 -3.91 -1.55
N GLU A 14 -8.19 -4.40 -0.64
CA GLU A 14 -8.78 -3.55 0.39
C GLU A 14 -7.72 -3.14 1.41
N VAL A 15 -7.63 -1.87 1.78
CA VAL A 15 -6.67 -1.42 2.80
C VAL A 15 -7.37 -0.35 3.63
N ASP A 16 -7.09 -0.30 4.94
CA ASP A 16 -7.65 0.77 5.77
C ASP A 16 -7.30 2.14 5.19
N ASP A 17 -8.28 3.05 5.17
CA ASP A 17 -8.09 4.38 4.58
C ASP A 17 -6.92 5.12 5.25
N GLU A 18 -6.69 4.88 6.54
CA GLU A 18 -5.56 5.45 7.27
C GLU A 18 -4.23 5.02 6.65
N VAL A 19 -3.97 3.71 6.53
CA VAL A 19 -2.76 3.21 5.85
C VAL A 19 -2.69 3.62 4.41
N LEU A 20 -3.79 3.48 3.68
CA LEU A 20 -3.82 3.70 2.26
C LEU A 20 -3.49 5.17 1.93
N SER A 21 -3.93 6.11 2.76
CA SER A 21 -3.61 7.54 2.63
C SER A 21 -2.12 7.82 2.83
N HIS A 22 -1.49 7.20 3.83
CA HIS A 22 -0.06 7.33 4.06
C HIS A 22 0.76 6.64 2.96
N LEU A 23 0.35 5.42 2.57
CA LEU A 23 0.95 4.65 1.48
C LEU A 23 0.89 5.44 0.17
N ARG A 24 -0.24 6.08 -0.15
CA ARG A 24 -0.40 6.92 -1.34
C ARG A 24 0.68 7.99 -1.40
N LEU A 25 0.91 8.72 -0.31
CA LEU A 25 1.92 9.79 -0.30
C LEU A 25 3.34 9.23 -0.45
N VAL A 26 3.67 8.15 0.24
CA VAL A 26 4.99 7.48 0.14
C VAL A 26 5.21 6.98 -1.29
N ALA A 27 4.25 6.24 -1.84
CA ALA A 27 4.31 5.67 -3.18
C ALA A 27 4.46 6.77 -4.24
N VAL A 28 3.60 7.81 -4.22
CA VAL A 28 3.69 8.92 -5.17
C VAL A 28 5.04 9.62 -5.09
N THR A 29 5.57 9.83 -3.88
CA THR A 29 6.88 10.48 -3.69
C THR A 29 8.02 9.66 -4.30
N LYS A 30 8.07 8.35 -4.01
CA LYS A 30 9.11 7.45 -4.50
C LYS A 30 9.01 7.24 -6.01
N LEU A 31 7.81 6.93 -6.52
CA LEU A 31 7.60 6.67 -7.95
C LEU A 31 7.90 7.90 -8.82
N ARG A 32 7.61 9.12 -8.35
CA ARG A 32 8.01 10.37 -9.05
C ARG A 32 9.52 10.55 -9.16
N ARG A 33 10.30 9.93 -8.26
CA ARG A 33 11.77 9.92 -8.28
C ARG A 33 12.35 8.73 -9.05
N GLY A 34 11.50 7.88 -9.63
CA GLY A 34 11.94 6.63 -10.26
C GLY A 34 12.41 5.58 -9.25
N GLU A 35 12.07 5.75 -7.97
CA GLU A 35 12.42 4.80 -6.91
C GLU A 35 11.33 3.73 -6.79
N SER A 36 11.50 2.61 -7.49
CA SER A 36 10.66 1.43 -7.26
C SER A 36 10.95 0.77 -5.92
N PHE A 37 9.95 0.13 -5.34
CA PHE A 37 10.09 -0.54 -4.06
C PHE A 37 9.13 -1.74 -3.94
N PRO A 38 9.48 -2.78 -3.15
CA PRO A 38 8.54 -3.82 -2.78
C PRO A 38 7.52 -3.29 -1.76
N LEU A 39 6.24 -3.60 -1.96
CA LEU A 39 5.16 -3.38 -1.02
C LEU A 39 4.56 -4.74 -0.62
N THR A 40 4.69 -5.12 0.63
CA THR A 40 4.12 -6.36 1.16
C THR A 40 2.84 -6.07 1.93
N LEU A 41 1.78 -6.84 1.67
CA LEU A 41 0.48 -6.72 2.33
C LEU A 41 -0.20 -8.10 2.51
N ARG A 42 -0.99 -8.23 3.58
CA ARG A 42 -1.79 -9.43 3.87
C ARG A 42 -3.07 -9.37 3.05
N VAL A 43 -3.29 -10.32 2.14
CA VAL A 43 -4.43 -10.39 1.20
C VAL A 43 -5.55 -11.36 1.63
N SER A 44 -5.27 -12.15 2.65
CA SER A 44 -6.22 -12.93 3.44
C SER A 44 -5.52 -13.38 4.73
N ASP A 45 -6.25 -13.93 5.70
CA ASP A 45 -5.68 -14.34 6.99
C ASP A 45 -4.45 -15.27 6.88
N SER A 46 -4.32 -16.02 5.79
CA SER A 46 -3.22 -16.95 5.53
C SER A 46 -2.31 -16.58 4.35
N ARG A 47 -2.66 -15.56 3.54
CA ARG A 47 -1.91 -15.20 2.33
C ARG A 47 -1.35 -13.78 2.38
N THR A 48 -0.05 -13.65 2.08
CA THR A 48 0.67 -12.38 1.97
C THR A 48 1.19 -12.27 0.55
N GLU A 49 1.13 -11.06 0.00
CA GLU A 49 1.67 -10.77 -1.31
C GLU A 49 2.64 -9.60 -1.24
N THR A 50 3.64 -9.62 -2.12
CA THR A 50 4.56 -8.52 -2.32
C THR A 50 4.40 -7.99 -3.74
N LEU A 51 3.94 -6.75 -3.85
CA LEU A 51 3.81 -6.01 -5.09
C LEU A 51 5.12 -5.28 -5.37
N TRP A 52 5.67 -5.45 -6.58
CA TRP A 52 6.78 -4.62 -7.04
C TRP A 52 6.25 -3.29 -7.55
N MET A 53 6.27 -2.22 -6.74
CA MET A 53 5.74 -0.91 -7.11
C MET A 53 6.70 -0.19 -8.06
N HIS A 54 6.26 0.09 -9.28
CA HIS A 54 7.07 0.79 -10.29
C HIS A 54 6.24 1.79 -11.10
N ALA A 55 6.84 2.91 -11.52
CA ALA A 55 6.14 4.04 -12.14
C ALA A 55 5.54 3.72 -13.53
N SER A 56 6.01 2.65 -14.17
CA SER A 56 5.46 2.17 -15.46
C SER A 56 4.23 1.28 -15.31
N ILE A 57 3.83 0.93 -14.09
CA ILE A 57 2.69 0.06 -13.83
C ILE A 57 1.56 0.92 -13.26
N PRO A 58 0.35 0.87 -13.85
CA PRO A 58 -0.78 1.62 -13.34
C PRO A 58 -1.07 1.28 -11.88
N VAL A 59 -1.22 2.33 -11.06
CA VAL A 59 -1.64 2.23 -9.67
C VAL A 59 -2.77 3.23 -9.43
N ARG A 60 -3.80 2.79 -8.71
CA ARG A 60 -4.93 3.62 -8.30
C ARG A 60 -5.14 3.49 -6.80
N PHE A 61 -5.35 4.62 -6.14
CA PHE A 61 -5.70 4.69 -4.72
C PHE A 61 -7.12 5.25 -4.63
N THR A 62 -8.07 4.43 -4.20
CA THR A 62 -9.44 4.85 -3.87
C THR A 62 -9.55 4.92 -2.36
N ILE A 63 -9.83 6.10 -1.81
CA ILE A 63 -9.88 6.33 -0.36
C ILE A 63 -11.25 6.94 -0.06
N ASP A 64 -11.99 6.33 0.86
CA ASP A 64 -13.39 6.70 1.12
C ASP A 64 -13.54 7.76 2.22
N ALA A 65 -12.56 7.83 3.13
CA ALA A 65 -12.55 8.76 4.26
C ALA A 65 -11.49 9.86 4.08
N ASP A 66 -11.77 11.05 4.62
CA ASP A 66 -10.72 12.05 4.80
C ASP A 66 -9.84 11.65 5.99
N VAL A 67 -8.54 11.53 5.75
CA VAL A 67 -7.56 11.03 6.73
C VAL A 67 -6.49 12.08 6.93
N GLU A 68 -6.30 12.50 8.18
CA GLU A 68 -5.18 13.34 8.56
C GLU A 68 -3.87 12.55 8.56
N LEU A 69 -2.90 13.00 7.75
CA LEU A 69 -1.62 12.31 7.63
C LEU A 69 -0.70 12.60 8.80
N GLN A 70 -0.23 11.55 9.45
CA GLN A 70 0.68 11.62 10.57
C GLN A 70 2.13 11.58 10.08
N ARG A 71 2.86 12.67 10.33
CA ARG A 71 4.29 12.78 9.97
C ARG A 71 5.15 11.61 10.50
N PRO A 72 5.01 11.14 11.75
CA PRO A 72 5.82 10.02 12.24
C PRO A 72 5.61 8.73 11.43
N VAL A 73 4.37 8.44 11.02
CA VAL A 73 4.04 7.28 10.19
C VAL A 73 4.67 7.40 8.80
N LEU A 74 4.55 8.58 8.17
CA LEU A 74 5.18 8.83 6.86
C LEU A 74 6.70 8.62 6.88
N VAL A 75 7.38 9.09 7.91
CA VAL A 75 8.84 8.92 8.05
C VAL A 75 9.20 7.45 8.16
N LYS A 76 8.46 6.68 8.98
CA LYS A 76 8.68 5.24 9.13
C LYS A 76 8.42 4.49 7.81
N MET A 77 7.29 4.73 7.16
CA MET A 77 6.94 4.08 5.90
C MET A 77 7.94 4.42 4.78
N MET A 78 8.41 5.68 4.71
CA MET A 78 9.41 6.09 3.73
C MET A 78 10.76 5.41 3.98
N ALA A 79 11.17 5.28 5.24
CA ALA A 79 12.40 4.58 5.61
C ALA A 79 12.32 3.09 5.24
N ALA A 80 11.22 2.42 5.61
CA ALA A 80 10.98 1.02 5.27
C ALA A 80 10.97 0.79 3.75
N ALA A 81 10.21 1.59 2.99
CA ALA A 81 10.14 1.51 1.53
C ALA A 81 11.49 1.75 0.82
N SER A 82 12.46 2.36 1.51
CA SER A 82 13.81 2.59 0.97
C SER A 82 14.83 1.53 1.40
N GLY A 83 14.43 0.62 2.31
CA GLY A 83 15.26 -0.48 2.79
C GLY A 83 15.18 -1.72 1.88
N ALA A 84 16.10 -2.66 2.10
CA ALA A 84 16.21 -3.88 1.29
C ALA A 84 14.98 -4.80 1.35
N GLY A 85 14.21 -4.76 2.46
CA GLY A 85 12.97 -5.53 2.62
C GLY A 85 11.73 -4.88 2.00
N GLY A 86 11.82 -3.60 1.58
CA GLY A 86 10.67 -2.83 1.15
C GLY A 86 9.73 -2.42 2.28
N LEU A 87 8.55 -1.93 1.91
CA LEU A 87 7.50 -1.54 2.83
C LEU A 87 6.60 -2.75 3.12
N ASP A 88 6.72 -3.33 4.32
CA ASP A 88 5.88 -4.44 4.76
C ASP A 88 4.78 -3.96 5.70
N LEU A 89 3.54 -3.94 5.21
CA LEU A 89 2.36 -3.54 5.99
C LEU A 89 1.88 -4.63 6.97
N THR A 90 2.52 -5.80 6.98
CA THR A 90 2.26 -6.86 7.96
C THR A 90 3.17 -6.76 9.19
N ASP A 91 4.16 -5.86 9.17
CA ASP A 91 5.01 -5.58 10.31
C ASP A 91 4.19 -5.04 11.49
N ILE A 92 4.61 -5.36 12.72
CA ILE A 92 3.99 -4.89 13.95
C ILE A 92 3.98 -3.36 14.04
N ASP A 93 4.98 -2.70 13.45
CA ASP A 93 5.05 -1.24 13.39
C ASP A 93 3.90 -0.60 12.59
N PHE A 94 3.23 -1.37 11.72
CA PHE A 94 2.10 -0.94 10.89
C PHE A 94 0.82 -1.77 11.14
N THR A 95 0.83 -2.68 12.10
CA THR A 95 -0.33 -3.50 12.50
C THR A 95 -1.53 -2.70 13.04
N PRO A 96 -1.40 -1.61 13.85
CA PRO A 96 -2.59 -0.86 14.32
C PRO A 96 -3.35 -0.14 13.19
N LEU A 97 -2.79 -0.21 11.99
CA LEU A 97 -3.10 0.54 10.81
C LEU A 97 -3.63 -0.41 9.70
N SER A 98 -3.45 -1.72 9.85
CA SER A 98 -3.64 -2.74 8.81
C SER A 98 -4.73 -3.75 9.22
N SER A 99 -5.99 -3.44 8.94
CA SER A 99 -7.09 -4.42 8.90
C SER A 99 -7.01 -5.21 7.60
N SER A 100 -7.00 -6.54 7.72
CA SER A 100 -6.78 -7.57 6.68
C SER A 100 -7.25 -7.16 5.27
N ALA A 101 -6.31 -6.99 4.32
CA ALA A 101 -6.68 -6.73 2.93
C ALA A 101 -7.37 -7.95 2.36
N ARG A 102 -8.47 -7.76 1.64
CA ARG A 102 -9.09 -8.81 0.83
C ARG A 102 -8.83 -8.50 -0.63
N VAL A 103 -8.49 -9.54 -1.41
CA VAL A 103 -8.39 -9.42 -2.87
C VAL A 103 -9.78 -9.54 -3.47
N MET A 104 -10.17 -8.51 -4.21
CA MET A 104 -11.37 -8.55 -5.05
C MET A 104 -10.96 -8.79 -6.51
N HIS A 105 -11.48 -9.87 -7.09
CA HIS A 105 -11.44 -10.06 -8.54
C HIS A 105 -12.64 -9.34 -9.15
N ALA A 106 -12.38 -8.25 -9.88
CA ALA A 106 -13.41 -7.63 -10.71
C ALA A 106 -13.84 -8.64 -11.80
N VAL A 107 -15.10 -9.07 -11.75
CA VAL A 107 -15.71 -9.92 -12.77
C VAL A 107 -15.93 -9.05 -14.01
N ALA A 108 -15.37 -9.49 -15.14
CA ALA A 108 -15.50 -8.83 -16.44
C ALA A 108 -16.90 -9.00 -17.05
#